data_AF-A0A2G9GSL1-F1
#
_entry.id   AF-A0A2G9GSL1-F1
#
_cell.length_a   1.000
_cell.length_b   1.000
_cell.length_c   1.000
_cell.angle_alpha   90.00
_cell.angle_beta   90.00
_cell.angle_gamma   90.00
#
_symmetry.space_group_name_H-M   'P 1'
#
loop_
_entity.id
_entity.type
_entity.pdbx_description
1 polymer ?
#
loop_
_entity_poly.entity_id
_entity_poly.type
_entity_poly.pdbx_seq_one_letter_code
_entity_poly.pdbx_strand_id
1 'polypeptide(L)'
;MEEKKFNETSWKHHMKGGDGPDSYACNSEFQKQVLISTEDLIRQQIDEHLNIQNASFDPQNTFRIADFGCSIGPNTFYAVENIISAVKNKYKKSNQDQTPDFQVFFNDLIGNDFNALFRNLPSDRKYFVAAAPGSFYDHLFPKKSINFAHSSIALHWLSKTPKEVIRRGINKGRIHYLGGEKEVKEAYAAQYVEDFGRFLNARADELVDGGLMALHIVGFADGDAFSLSGIRMEYEILQSCLEDVAALGKITKEKVDSFNLPHYFASESELKALIEANGSFCIEKIAKMASPSGHKSDPKGFTLQTKAVLGMVFEEHFGNEVVEEVFRRFLVKVVESPEFFYDKYWEHTIYFVFLKRKGVN
;
A
#
# COMPACT_ATOMS: atom_id res chain seq x y z
N MET A 1 -32.75 21.89 4.82
CA MET A 1 -32.72 20.55 4.19
C MET A 1 -31.25 20.17 4.17
N GLU A 2 -30.80 19.51 5.23
CA GLU A 2 -29.39 19.19 5.43
C GLU A 2 -28.96 18.17 4.37
N GLU A 3 -27.99 18.54 3.55
CA GLU A 3 -27.25 17.59 2.71
C GLU A 3 -26.66 16.53 3.65
N LYS A 4 -27.22 15.32 3.60
CA LYS A 4 -26.59 14.13 4.18
C LYS A 4 -25.19 14.06 3.60
N LYS A 5 -24.17 14.32 4.43
CA LYS A 5 -22.78 14.00 4.16
C LYS A 5 -22.73 12.51 3.79
N PHE A 6 -22.65 12.22 2.50
CA PHE A 6 -22.14 10.92 2.06
C PHE A 6 -20.74 10.81 2.68
N ASN A 7 -20.50 9.76 3.46
CA ASN A 7 -19.18 9.47 4.04
C ASN A 7 -18.22 9.20 2.89
N GLU A 8 -17.56 10.26 2.40
CA GLU A 8 -16.98 10.30 1.04
C GLU A 8 -15.47 10.06 1.00
N THR A 9 -14.86 9.50 2.05
CA THR A 9 -13.42 9.72 2.20
C THR A 9 -12.61 8.58 2.80
N SER A 10 -11.62 8.11 2.04
CA SER A 10 -10.69 7.07 2.48
C SER A 10 -9.56 7.57 3.40
N TRP A 11 -9.44 8.89 3.66
CA TRP A 11 -8.43 9.44 4.59
C TRP A 11 -8.58 8.97 6.05
N LYS A 12 -9.62 8.18 6.34
CA LYS A 12 -9.87 7.56 7.64
C LYS A 12 -9.48 6.08 7.71
N HIS A 13 -9.27 5.40 6.59
CA HIS A 13 -9.06 3.96 6.59
C HIS A 13 -7.59 3.64 6.86
N HIS A 14 -7.29 3.29 8.10
CA HIS A 14 -6.00 2.77 8.52
C HIS A 14 -6.14 1.31 8.95
N MET A 15 -5.01 0.62 9.08
CA MET A 15 -4.98 -0.77 9.51
C MET A 15 -5.45 -0.90 10.97
N LYS A 16 -5.88 -2.11 11.37
CA LYS A 16 -6.26 -2.37 12.78
C LYS A 16 -5.08 -2.13 13.71
N GLY A 17 -5.21 -1.14 14.59
CA GLY A 17 -4.20 -0.72 15.57
C GLY A 17 -3.96 -1.74 16.69
N GLY A 18 -3.04 -1.41 17.59
CA GLY A 18 -2.68 -2.23 18.76
C GLY A 18 -1.74 -3.40 18.48
N ASP A 19 -1.59 -4.26 19.47
CA ASP A 19 -0.69 -5.42 19.54
C ASP A 19 -1.43 -6.74 19.84
N GLY A 20 -2.76 -6.71 19.80
CA GLY A 20 -3.60 -7.88 20.01
C GLY A 20 -3.61 -8.84 18.82
N PRO A 21 -4.21 -10.04 18.98
CA PRO A 21 -4.22 -11.09 17.96
C PRO A 21 -4.93 -10.71 16.65
N ASP A 22 -5.84 -9.73 16.69
CA ASP A 22 -6.56 -9.20 15.52
C ASP A 22 -5.88 -7.94 14.92
N SER A 23 -4.78 -7.47 15.52
CA SER A 23 -4.06 -6.29 15.04
C SER A 23 -3.34 -6.55 13.72
N TYR A 24 -3.05 -5.48 12.97
CA TYR A 24 -2.24 -5.57 11.77
C TYR A 24 -0.83 -6.07 12.05
N ALA A 25 -0.22 -5.67 13.18
CA ALA A 25 1.12 -6.09 13.57
C ALA A 25 1.26 -7.61 13.69
N CYS A 26 0.17 -8.31 14.07
CA CYS A 26 0.14 -9.78 14.17
C CYS A 26 -0.30 -10.49 12.87
N ASN A 27 -0.83 -9.76 11.88
CA ASN A 27 -1.46 -10.32 10.70
C ASN A 27 -0.96 -9.71 9.37
N SER A 28 0.27 -9.19 9.36
CA SER A 28 0.90 -8.55 8.19
C SER A 28 2.07 -9.34 7.59
N GLU A 29 2.08 -10.67 7.78
CA GLU A 29 3.20 -11.53 7.34
C GLU A 29 3.35 -11.54 5.82
N PHE A 30 2.23 -11.53 5.07
CA PHE A 30 2.28 -11.44 3.60
C PHE A 30 3.06 -10.19 3.15
N GLN A 31 2.72 -9.03 3.68
CA GLN A 31 3.39 -7.76 3.36
C GLN A 31 4.86 -7.78 3.79
N LYS A 32 5.19 -8.47 4.88
CA LYS A 32 6.59 -8.65 5.32
C LYS A 32 7.38 -9.49 4.32
N GLN A 33 6.79 -10.57 3.82
CA GLN A 33 7.44 -11.44 2.84
C GLN A 33 7.70 -10.74 1.51
N VAL A 34 6.86 -9.76 1.13
CA VAL A 34 7.13 -8.89 -0.03
C VAL A 34 8.44 -8.12 0.16
N LEU A 35 8.63 -7.51 1.33
CA LEU A 35 9.86 -6.79 1.65
C LEU A 35 11.08 -7.74 1.64
N ILE A 36 10.96 -8.94 2.23
CA ILE A 36 12.04 -9.94 2.25
C ILE A 36 12.44 -10.34 0.83
N SER A 37 11.45 -10.63 -0.04
CA SER A 37 11.69 -11.06 -1.42
C SER A 37 12.37 -9.99 -2.31
N THR A 38 12.39 -8.73 -1.86
CA THR A 38 12.96 -7.59 -2.61
C THR A 38 14.19 -6.99 -1.95
N GLU A 39 14.66 -7.53 -0.83
CA GLU A 39 15.79 -6.98 -0.08
C GLU A 39 17.04 -6.84 -0.95
N ASP A 40 17.40 -7.90 -1.67
CA ASP A 40 18.56 -7.93 -2.55
C ASP A 40 18.43 -6.91 -3.70
N LEU A 41 17.21 -6.75 -4.21
CA LEU A 41 16.93 -5.83 -5.31
C LEU A 41 17.06 -4.37 -4.84
N ILE A 42 16.48 -4.03 -3.69
CA ILE A 42 16.66 -2.69 -3.08
C ILE A 42 18.14 -2.40 -2.84
N ARG A 43 18.88 -3.37 -2.27
CA ARG A 43 20.32 -3.23 -2.01
C ARG A 43 21.10 -2.99 -3.29
N GLN A 44 20.83 -3.75 -4.35
CA GLN A 44 21.45 -3.57 -5.66
C GLN A 44 21.15 -2.18 -6.23
N GLN A 45 19.88 -1.77 -6.23
CA GLN A 45 19.47 -0.50 -6.81
C GLN A 45 20.04 0.72 -6.06
N ILE A 46 20.14 0.65 -4.73
CA ILE A 46 20.84 1.66 -3.94
C ILE A 46 22.34 1.69 -4.29
N ASP A 47 22.99 0.52 -4.39
CA ASP A 47 24.40 0.44 -4.74
C ASP A 47 24.70 1.02 -6.13
N GLU A 48 23.82 0.80 -7.10
CA GLU A 48 23.97 1.27 -8.47
C GLU A 48 23.65 2.77 -8.62
N HIS A 49 22.54 3.25 -8.01
CA HIS A 49 21.96 4.55 -8.36
C HIS A 49 22.18 5.67 -7.33
N LEU A 50 22.60 5.35 -6.10
CA LEU A 50 22.94 6.34 -5.08
C LEU A 50 24.27 7.01 -5.42
N ASN A 51 24.20 8.26 -5.88
CA ASN A 51 25.39 9.06 -6.17
C ASN A 51 25.84 9.86 -4.94
N ILE A 52 26.72 9.27 -4.13
CA ILE A 52 27.28 9.91 -2.93
C ILE A 52 28.23 11.09 -3.22
N GLN A 53 28.57 11.35 -4.49
CA GLN A 53 29.36 12.54 -4.87
C GLN A 53 28.48 13.79 -5.01
N ASN A 54 27.15 13.62 -5.06
CA ASN A 54 26.22 14.75 -5.06
C ASN A 54 26.13 15.34 -3.65
N ALA A 55 26.19 16.67 -3.54
CA ALA A 55 26.16 17.41 -2.28
C ALA A 55 24.93 17.09 -1.40
N SER A 56 23.80 16.71 -1.99
CA SER A 56 22.61 16.25 -1.24
C SER A 56 22.84 14.97 -0.44
N PHE A 57 23.92 14.23 -0.72
CA PHE A 57 24.34 12.99 -0.07
C PHE A 57 25.75 13.12 0.49
N ASP A 58 26.16 14.32 0.89
CA ASP A 58 27.38 14.48 1.70
C ASP A 58 27.20 13.73 3.04
N PRO A 59 28.15 12.88 3.46
CA PRO A 59 28.06 12.16 4.73
C PRO A 59 28.02 13.08 5.97
N GLN A 60 28.37 14.36 5.86
CA GLN A 60 28.20 15.35 6.92
C GLN A 60 26.74 15.80 7.10
N ASN A 61 25.89 15.57 6.09
CA ASN A 61 24.48 15.88 6.13
C ASN A 61 23.67 14.70 6.67
N THR A 62 22.51 14.98 7.26
CA THR A 62 21.56 13.92 7.66
C THR A 62 20.92 13.28 6.43
N PHE A 63 20.99 11.96 6.33
CA PHE A 63 20.29 11.18 5.31
C PHE A 63 18.84 10.92 5.77
N ARG A 64 17.87 11.52 5.06
CA ARG A 64 16.45 11.47 5.43
C ARG A 64 15.69 10.44 4.62
N ILE A 65 15.04 9.50 5.32
CA ILE A 65 14.20 8.44 4.74
C ILE A 65 12.76 8.73 5.12
N ALA A 66 11.82 8.62 4.18
CA ALA A 66 10.39 8.65 4.46
C ALA A 66 9.74 7.33 4.02
N ASP A 67 9.02 6.68 4.93
CA ASP A 67 8.18 5.52 4.61
C ASP A 67 6.71 5.94 4.59
N PHE A 68 6.09 5.91 3.41
CA PHE A 68 4.72 6.34 3.16
C PHE A 68 3.76 5.15 3.20
N GLY A 69 2.83 5.18 4.15
CA GLY A 69 1.96 4.05 4.49
C GLY A 69 2.64 3.06 5.44
N CYS A 70 3.25 3.57 6.52
CA CYS A 70 4.06 2.77 7.43
C CYS A 70 3.24 1.83 8.33
N SER A 71 1.93 2.08 8.48
CA SER A 71 1.05 1.42 9.44
C SER A 71 1.65 1.48 10.86
N ILE A 72 1.59 0.39 11.62
CA ILE A 72 1.95 0.31 13.05
C ILE A 72 3.19 -0.55 13.34
N GLY A 73 3.91 -0.98 12.31
CA GLY A 73 4.98 -1.97 12.41
C GLY A 73 4.48 -3.43 12.52
N PRO A 74 5.38 -4.43 12.44
CA PRO A 74 6.84 -4.30 12.40
C PRO A 74 7.44 -4.10 10.99
N ASN A 75 6.63 -4.23 9.93
CA ASN A 75 7.13 -4.27 8.55
C ASN A 75 7.93 -3.03 8.13
N THR A 76 7.45 -1.85 8.53
CA THR A 76 8.13 -0.57 8.26
C THR A 76 9.56 -0.53 8.82
N PHE A 77 9.79 -1.10 10.01
CA PHE A 77 11.12 -1.14 10.62
C PHE A 77 12.08 -2.03 9.82
N TYR A 78 11.59 -3.16 9.32
CA TYR A 78 12.37 -4.04 8.46
C TYR A 78 12.75 -3.34 7.14
N ALA A 79 11.81 -2.65 6.49
CA ALA A 79 12.11 -1.88 5.28
C ALA A 79 13.18 -0.80 5.53
N VAL A 80 13.04 -0.03 6.59
CA VAL A 80 13.97 1.05 6.96
C VAL A 80 15.36 0.53 7.28
N GLU A 81 15.48 -0.55 8.06
CA GLU A 81 16.77 -1.15 8.38
C GLU A 81 17.49 -1.68 7.13
N ASN A 82 16.75 -2.28 6.19
CA ASN A 82 17.30 -2.72 4.91
C ASN A 82 17.85 -1.55 4.08
N ILE A 83 17.10 -0.44 3.99
CA ILE A 83 17.53 0.78 3.29
C ILE A 83 18.78 1.36 3.96
N ILE A 84 18.75 1.55 5.28
CA ILE A 84 19.89 2.10 6.04
C ILE A 84 21.13 1.23 5.86
N SER A 85 20.98 -0.09 5.92
CA SER A 85 22.08 -1.04 5.75
C SER A 85 22.68 -0.95 4.34
N ALA A 86 21.85 -0.89 3.30
CA ALA A 86 22.30 -0.72 1.92
C ALA A 86 23.05 0.61 1.72
N VAL A 87 22.51 1.71 2.25
CA VAL A 87 23.15 3.04 2.18
C VAL A 87 24.49 3.03 2.91
N LYS A 88 24.57 2.53 4.15
CA LYS A 88 25.82 2.41 4.90
C LYS A 88 26.88 1.61 4.13
N ASN A 89 26.48 0.52 3.48
CA ASN A 89 27.39 -0.28 2.67
C ASN A 89 27.92 0.49 1.46
N LYS A 90 27.10 1.31 0.80
CA LYS A 90 27.53 2.17 -0.31
C LYS A 90 28.59 3.20 0.10
N TYR A 91 28.43 3.85 1.24
CA TYR A 91 29.42 4.77 1.80
C TYR A 91 30.74 4.06 2.11
N LYS A 92 30.68 2.92 2.82
CA LYS A 92 31.86 2.12 3.17
C LYS A 92 32.65 1.66 1.94
N LYS A 93 31.99 1.14 0.91
CA LYS A 93 32.64 0.68 -0.34
C LYS A 93 33.40 1.80 -1.06
N SER A 94 33.00 3.05 -0.85
CA SER A 94 33.57 4.20 -1.53
C SER A 94 34.75 4.82 -0.77
N ASN A 95 35.30 4.10 0.22
CA ASN A 95 36.36 4.56 1.13
C ASN A 95 36.04 5.88 1.84
N GLN A 96 34.75 6.17 2.06
CA GLN A 96 34.33 7.21 2.99
C GLN A 96 34.25 6.58 4.38
N ASP A 97 35.18 6.97 5.26
CA ASP A 97 35.23 6.50 6.65
C ASP A 97 34.03 7.00 7.48
N GLN A 98 33.29 7.99 6.95
CA GLN A 98 32.12 8.59 7.58
C GLN A 98 30.84 8.10 6.90
N THR A 99 29.86 7.72 7.71
CA THR A 99 28.47 7.47 7.29
C THR A 99 27.57 8.55 7.88
N PRO A 100 26.56 9.04 7.15
CA PRO A 100 25.67 10.08 7.64
C PRO A 100 24.84 9.61 8.84
N ASP A 101 24.40 10.57 9.64
CA ASP A 101 23.28 10.35 10.56
C ASP A 101 22.00 10.10 9.76
N PHE A 102 21.17 9.18 10.25
CA PHE A 102 19.91 8.83 9.61
C PHE A 102 18.73 9.42 10.38
N GLN A 103 17.80 10.04 9.65
CA GLN A 103 16.50 10.46 10.19
C GLN A 103 15.39 9.81 9.36
N VAL A 104 14.47 9.14 10.05
CA VAL A 104 13.39 8.38 9.44
C VAL A 104 12.07 9.04 9.80
N PHE A 105 11.27 9.31 8.77
CA PHE A 105 9.90 9.78 8.89
C PHE A 105 8.95 8.65 8.57
N PHE A 106 8.13 8.27 9.55
CA PHE A 106 7.05 7.33 9.36
C PHE A 106 5.78 8.12 9.03
N ASN A 107 5.29 7.98 7.79
CA ASN A 107 4.05 8.59 7.34
C ASN A 107 2.93 7.55 7.28
N ASP A 108 1.78 7.94 7.80
CA ASP A 108 0.50 7.27 7.57
C ASP A 108 -0.63 8.30 7.73
N LEU A 109 -1.87 7.89 7.50
CA LEU A 109 -3.05 8.72 7.73
C LEU A 109 -3.14 9.14 9.21
N ILE A 110 -3.82 10.27 9.44
CA ILE A 110 -3.95 10.88 10.78
C ILE A 110 -4.54 9.90 11.81
N GLY A 111 -5.44 9.01 11.36
CA GLY A 111 -6.09 8.02 12.23
C GLY A 111 -5.22 6.82 12.61
N ASN A 112 -4.04 6.64 12.00
CA ASN A 112 -3.16 5.52 12.29
C ASN A 112 -2.72 5.51 13.78
N ASP A 113 -2.49 4.31 14.32
CA ASP A 113 -2.06 4.14 15.71
C ASP A 113 -0.55 4.36 15.84
N PHE A 114 -0.13 5.64 15.74
CA PHE A 114 1.26 6.05 15.94
C PHE A 114 1.76 5.73 17.36
N ASN A 115 0.87 5.60 18.35
CA ASN A 115 1.26 5.19 19.69
C ASN A 115 1.75 3.73 19.70
N ALA A 116 1.05 2.83 19.01
CA ALA A 116 1.51 1.45 18.81
C ALA A 116 2.82 1.43 18.01
N LEU A 117 2.91 2.19 16.92
CA LEU A 117 4.15 2.32 16.15
C LEU A 117 5.33 2.70 17.05
N PHE A 118 5.19 3.73 17.87
CA PHE A 118 6.26 4.22 18.75
C PHE A 118 6.61 3.25 19.88
N ARG A 119 5.62 2.53 20.44
CA ARG A 119 5.90 1.45 21.41
C ARG A 119 6.68 0.30 20.80
N ASN A 120 6.47 0.03 19.51
CA ASN A 120 7.11 -1.07 18.79
C ASN A 120 8.46 -0.71 18.13
N LEU A 121 8.96 0.51 18.30
CA LEU A 121 10.25 0.92 17.72
C LEU A 121 11.39 0.03 18.23
N PRO A 122 12.31 -0.42 17.35
CA PRO A 122 13.49 -1.16 17.80
C PRO A 122 14.32 -0.34 18.79
N SER A 123 14.70 -0.94 19.92
CA SER A 123 15.46 -0.28 20.99
C SER A 123 16.92 -0.03 20.62
N ASP A 124 17.47 -0.85 19.73
CA ASP A 124 18.85 -0.82 19.25
C ASP A 124 19.02 -0.04 17.92
N ARG A 125 17.95 0.60 17.44
CA ARG A 125 17.96 1.40 16.21
C ARG A 125 19.04 2.47 16.25
N LYS A 126 19.65 2.72 15.09
CA LYS A 126 20.71 3.73 14.91
C LYS A 126 20.26 4.84 13.96
N TYR A 127 19.07 5.39 14.22
CA TYR A 127 18.47 6.49 13.48
C TYR A 127 17.48 7.29 14.35
N PHE A 128 17.34 8.57 14.03
CA PHE A 128 16.33 9.46 14.60
C PHE A 128 14.96 9.19 13.96
N VAL A 129 13.89 9.40 14.72
CA VAL A 129 12.53 9.07 14.28
C VAL A 129 11.61 10.27 14.44
N ALA A 130 10.76 10.49 13.45
CA ALA A 130 9.60 11.38 13.52
C ALA A 130 8.39 10.74 12.83
N ALA A 131 7.18 11.12 13.23
CA ALA A 131 5.98 10.84 12.47
C ALA A 131 5.62 12.01 11.57
N ALA A 132 5.05 11.71 10.41
CA ALA A 132 4.49 12.67 9.47
C ALA A 132 3.04 12.29 9.16
N PRO A 133 2.07 12.58 10.06
CA PRO A 133 0.68 12.19 9.87
C PRO A 133 0.03 12.99 8.74
N GLY A 134 -0.62 12.31 7.79
CA GLY A 134 -1.31 12.94 6.67
C GLY A 134 -1.37 12.04 5.45
N SER A 135 -2.16 12.45 4.45
CA SER A 135 -2.22 11.71 3.19
C SER A 135 -0.91 11.90 2.41
N PHE A 136 -0.28 10.78 2.06
CA PHE A 136 0.76 10.74 1.03
C PHE A 136 0.31 11.19 -0.37
N TYR A 137 -0.98 11.46 -0.62
CA TYR A 137 -1.39 12.14 -1.85
C TYR A 137 -1.18 13.66 -1.82
N ASP A 138 -0.76 14.20 -0.67
CA ASP A 138 -0.45 15.61 -0.47
C ASP A 138 1.04 15.81 -0.14
N HIS A 139 1.46 17.07 -0.06
CA HIS A 139 2.78 17.45 0.45
C HIS A 139 2.83 17.27 1.97
N LEU A 140 3.81 16.51 2.44
CA LEU A 140 4.08 16.20 3.84
C LEU A 140 5.39 16.79 4.32
N PHE A 141 6.31 17.08 3.40
CA PHE A 141 7.66 17.56 3.72
C PHE A 141 8.01 18.85 2.97
N PRO A 142 8.96 19.65 3.50
CA PRO A 142 9.54 20.75 2.75
C PRO A 142 10.16 20.30 1.43
N LYS A 143 10.31 21.25 0.50
CA LYS A 143 10.95 20.97 -0.79
C LYS A 143 12.40 20.51 -0.59
N LYS A 144 12.81 19.50 -1.36
CA LYS A 144 14.17 18.94 -1.37
C LYS A 144 14.70 18.57 0.02
N SER A 145 13.87 17.95 0.86
CA SER A 145 14.27 17.51 2.20
C SER A 145 14.45 16.00 2.34
N ILE A 146 13.90 15.19 1.44
CA ILE A 146 13.95 13.71 1.56
C ILE A 146 15.01 13.14 0.62
N ASN A 147 15.87 12.26 1.12
CA ASN A 147 16.90 11.58 0.33
C ASN A 147 16.38 10.28 -0.28
N PHE A 148 15.56 9.54 0.46
CA PHE A 148 15.01 8.26 0.05
C PHE A 148 13.53 8.14 0.46
N ALA A 149 12.66 7.87 -0.51
CA ALA A 149 11.25 7.56 -0.28
C ALA A 149 11.01 6.06 -0.40
N HIS A 150 10.19 5.51 0.48
CA HIS A 150 9.74 4.13 0.43
C HIS A 150 8.22 4.08 0.57
N SER A 151 7.56 3.16 -0.12
CA SER A 151 6.15 2.84 0.13
C SER A 151 5.89 1.40 -0.27
N SER A 152 5.27 0.62 0.60
CA SER A 152 5.02 -0.79 0.34
C SER A 152 3.57 -1.13 0.61
N ILE A 153 2.88 -1.68 -0.40
CA ILE A 153 1.51 -2.19 -0.29
C ILE A 153 0.53 -1.10 0.25
N ALA A 154 0.74 0.15 -0.17
CA ALA A 154 -0.11 1.28 0.23
C ALA A 154 -0.75 2.00 -0.97
N LEU A 155 -0.05 2.10 -2.10
CA LEU A 155 -0.48 2.88 -3.27
C LEU A 155 -1.70 2.33 -4.03
N HIS A 156 -2.19 1.13 -3.68
CA HIS A 156 -3.44 0.62 -4.23
C HIS A 156 -4.67 1.23 -3.54
N TRP A 157 -4.51 1.86 -2.36
CA TRP A 157 -5.58 2.57 -1.67
C TRP A 157 -5.83 3.93 -2.32
N LEU A 158 -6.96 4.10 -2.97
CA LEU A 158 -7.42 5.36 -3.55
C LEU A 158 -7.71 6.39 -2.45
N SER A 159 -7.64 7.67 -2.78
CA SER A 159 -7.98 8.79 -1.88
C SER A 159 -9.49 8.91 -1.59
N LYS A 160 -10.31 8.27 -2.42
CA LYS A 160 -11.76 8.12 -2.29
C LYS A 160 -12.25 7.04 -3.25
N THR A 161 -13.39 6.45 -2.93
CA THR A 161 -14.13 5.66 -3.92
C THR A 161 -14.63 6.59 -5.03
N PRO A 162 -14.59 6.19 -6.32
CA PRO A 162 -15.00 7.05 -7.42
C PRO A 162 -16.43 7.57 -7.26
N LYS A 163 -16.61 8.90 -7.34
CA LYS A 163 -17.86 9.58 -6.99
C LYS A 163 -19.02 9.18 -7.89
N GLU A 164 -18.75 9.01 -9.17
CA GLU A 164 -19.69 8.58 -10.18
C GLU A 164 -20.22 7.17 -9.95
N VAL A 165 -19.39 6.27 -9.38
CA VAL A 165 -19.81 4.90 -9.04
C VAL A 165 -20.84 4.96 -7.91
N ILE A 166 -20.56 5.71 -6.86
CA ILE A 166 -21.47 5.90 -5.72
C ILE A 166 -22.74 6.62 -6.17
N ARG A 167 -22.59 7.78 -6.82
CA ARG A 167 -23.72 8.66 -7.18
C ARG A 167 -24.70 7.99 -8.13
N ARG A 168 -24.19 7.25 -9.12
CA ARG A 168 -25.03 6.57 -10.11
C ARG A 168 -25.48 5.18 -9.66
N GLY A 169 -24.85 4.61 -8.63
CA GLY A 169 -25.12 3.25 -8.17
C GLY A 169 -24.92 2.22 -9.30
N ILE A 170 -23.84 2.37 -10.07
CA ILE A 170 -23.56 1.54 -11.26
C ILE A 170 -22.82 0.24 -10.94
N ASN A 171 -22.40 0.03 -9.69
CA ASN A 171 -21.70 -1.19 -9.25
C ASN A 171 -22.57 -2.12 -8.40
N LYS A 172 -23.87 -2.22 -8.71
CA LYS A 172 -24.81 -3.06 -7.93
C LYS A 172 -24.41 -4.54 -7.96
N GLY A 173 -24.62 -5.21 -6.84
CA GLY A 173 -24.22 -6.61 -6.66
C GLY A 173 -22.73 -6.81 -6.85
N ARG A 174 -21.90 -5.81 -6.48
CA ARG A 174 -20.44 -5.87 -6.38
C ARG A 174 -19.96 -4.92 -5.30
N ILE A 175 -18.80 -5.22 -4.72
CA ILE A 175 -18.14 -4.36 -3.74
C ILE A 175 -16.88 -3.67 -4.29
N HIS A 176 -16.55 -3.90 -5.56
CA HIS A 176 -15.31 -3.41 -6.20
C HIS A 176 -15.45 -3.41 -7.73
N TYR A 177 -14.52 -2.78 -8.46
CA TYR A 177 -14.57 -2.70 -9.92
C TYR A 177 -14.22 -4.01 -10.63
N LEU A 178 -13.54 -4.94 -9.94
CA LEU A 178 -13.17 -6.23 -10.52
C LEU A 178 -14.43 -7.01 -10.93
N GLY A 179 -14.46 -7.44 -12.19
CA GLY A 179 -15.64 -8.07 -12.80
C GLY A 179 -16.82 -7.13 -13.08
N GLY A 180 -16.66 -5.81 -12.86
CA GLY A 180 -17.66 -4.78 -13.12
C GLY A 180 -17.72 -4.33 -14.59
N GLU A 181 -18.72 -3.53 -14.91
CA GLU A 181 -18.91 -2.96 -16.25
C GLU A 181 -17.80 -1.96 -16.61
N LYS A 182 -17.62 -1.73 -17.91
CA LYS A 182 -16.60 -0.82 -18.45
C LYS A 182 -16.62 0.56 -17.76
N GLU A 183 -17.80 1.14 -17.57
CA GLU A 183 -17.95 2.45 -16.92
C GLU A 183 -17.44 2.47 -15.46
N VAL A 184 -17.57 1.36 -14.72
CA VAL A 184 -17.05 1.24 -13.34
C VAL A 184 -15.53 1.12 -13.37
N LYS A 185 -14.99 0.34 -14.30
CA LYS A 185 -13.54 0.20 -14.46
C LYS A 185 -12.87 1.52 -14.82
N GLU A 186 -13.46 2.27 -15.75
CA GLU A 186 -12.97 3.59 -16.18
C GLU A 186 -13.01 4.63 -15.06
N ALA A 187 -14.07 4.61 -14.24
CA ALA A 187 -14.21 5.44 -13.05
C ALA A 187 -13.07 5.22 -12.04
N TYR A 188 -12.80 3.96 -11.71
CA TYR A 188 -11.71 3.58 -10.81
C TYR A 188 -10.33 3.91 -11.38
N ALA A 189 -10.12 3.67 -12.68
CA ALA A 189 -8.88 4.04 -13.37
C ALA A 189 -8.65 5.55 -13.33
N ALA A 190 -9.67 6.37 -13.62
CA ALA A 190 -9.58 7.82 -13.56
C ALA A 190 -9.20 8.33 -12.17
N GLN A 191 -9.78 7.75 -11.12
CA GLN A 191 -9.42 8.08 -9.74
C GLN A 191 -7.96 7.73 -9.42
N TYR A 192 -7.48 6.57 -9.89
CA TYR A 192 -6.09 6.17 -9.70
C TYR A 192 -5.10 7.09 -10.43
N VAL A 193 -5.42 7.51 -11.65
CA VAL A 193 -4.59 8.47 -12.41
C VAL A 193 -4.45 9.79 -11.64
N GLU A 194 -5.54 10.31 -11.07
CA GLU A 194 -5.52 11.50 -10.23
C GLU A 194 -4.62 11.29 -9.00
N ASP A 195 -4.86 10.21 -8.26
CA ASP A 195 -4.19 9.93 -6.98
C ASP A 195 -2.70 9.65 -7.16
N PHE A 196 -2.34 8.75 -8.07
CA PHE A 196 -0.94 8.42 -8.33
C PHE A 196 -0.18 9.61 -8.94
N GLY A 197 -0.82 10.40 -9.79
CA GLY A 197 -0.25 11.65 -10.29
C GLY A 197 0.04 12.66 -9.17
N ARG A 198 -0.89 12.82 -8.22
CA ARG A 198 -0.70 13.66 -7.03
C ARG A 198 0.44 13.15 -6.14
N PHE A 199 0.51 11.83 -5.90
CA PHE A 199 1.61 11.20 -5.17
C PHE A 199 2.96 11.53 -5.83
N LEU A 200 3.11 11.28 -7.14
CA LEU A 200 4.36 11.56 -7.86
C LEU A 200 4.73 13.05 -7.80
N ASN A 201 3.78 13.96 -8.00
CA ASN A 201 4.02 15.40 -7.93
C ASN A 201 4.52 15.82 -6.54
N ALA A 202 3.88 15.35 -5.47
CA ALA A 202 4.29 15.67 -4.11
C ALA A 202 5.70 15.14 -3.80
N ARG A 203 5.98 13.88 -4.17
CA ARG A 203 7.31 13.29 -3.97
C ARG A 203 8.39 13.98 -4.81
N ALA A 204 8.06 14.45 -6.01
CA ALA A 204 8.99 15.16 -6.88
C ALA A 204 9.46 16.50 -6.28
N ASP A 205 8.61 17.18 -5.52
CA ASP A 205 8.95 18.41 -4.82
C ASP A 205 9.76 18.15 -3.54
N GLU A 206 9.44 17.06 -2.83
CA GLU A 206 10.04 16.73 -1.52
C GLU A 206 11.41 16.06 -1.63
N LEU A 207 11.63 15.26 -2.66
CA LEU A 207 12.90 14.56 -2.87
C LEU A 207 13.99 15.54 -3.33
N VAL A 208 15.21 15.35 -2.82
CA VAL A 208 16.40 16.04 -3.31
C VAL A 208 16.70 15.66 -4.77
N ASP A 209 17.50 16.47 -5.46
CA ASP A 209 17.96 16.14 -6.80
C ASP A 209 18.77 14.83 -6.77
N GLY A 210 18.37 13.84 -7.57
CA GLY A 210 18.94 12.49 -7.52
C GLY A 210 18.45 11.61 -6.37
N GLY A 211 17.48 12.08 -5.57
CA GLY A 211 16.76 11.30 -4.56
C GLY A 211 16.19 10.01 -5.12
N LEU A 212 16.13 8.96 -4.30
CA LEU A 212 15.69 7.63 -4.71
C LEU A 212 14.31 7.32 -4.13
N MET A 213 13.53 6.50 -4.84
CA MET A 213 12.23 6.04 -4.37
C MET A 213 12.01 4.58 -4.71
N ALA A 214 11.71 3.76 -3.70
CA ALA A 214 11.38 2.35 -3.86
C ALA A 214 9.91 2.10 -3.51
N LEU A 215 9.16 1.48 -4.43
CA LEU A 215 7.73 1.23 -4.28
C LEU A 215 7.43 -0.25 -4.46
N HIS A 216 6.60 -0.82 -3.59
CA HIS A 216 5.93 -2.11 -3.82
C HIS A 216 4.44 -1.86 -4.04
N ILE A 217 3.99 -2.07 -5.26
CA ILE A 217 2.63 -1.75 -5.68
C ILE A 217 1.90 -3.05 -5.99
N VAL A 218 0.71 -3.22 -5.39
CA VAL A 218 -0.20 -4.31 -5.76
C VAL A 218 -0.81 -3.95 -7.12
N GLY A 219 -0.70 -4.86 -8.07
CA GLY A 219 -1.12 -4.64 -9.45
C GLY A 219 -1.39 -5.96 -10.15
N PHE A 220 -1.73 -5.91 -11.43
CA PHE A 220 -1.93 -7.11 -12.24
C PHE A 220 -1.09 -7.06 -13.51
N ALA A 221 -0.84 -8.21 -14.12
CA ALA A 221 -0.21 -8.25 -15.45
C ALA A 221 -1.05 -7.49 -16.48
N ASP A 222 -0.40 -6.98 -17.53
CA ASP A 222 -1.09 -6.31 -18.63
C ASP A 222 -2.13 -7.25 -19.29
N GLY A 223 -3.23 -6.67 -19.79
CA GLY A 223 -4.34 -7.41 -20.38
C GLY A 223 -5.41 -7.81 -19.36
N ASP A 224 -6.23 -8.82 -19.68
CA ASP A 224 -7.36 -9.25 -18.82
C ASP A 224 -6.94 -10.24 -17.72
N ALA A 225 -5.74 -10.08 -17.18
CA ALA A 225 -5.20 -10.91 -16.09
C ALA A 225 -6.03 -10.79 -14.79
N PHE A 226 -6.88 -9.76 -14.69
CA PHE A 226 -7.83 -9.52 -13.61
C PHE A 226 -8.96 -10.56 -13.55
N SER A 227 -9.26 -11.24 -14.66
CA SER A 227 -10.44 -12.09 -14.78
C SER A 227 -10.42 -13.31 -13.84
N LEU A 228 -9.23 -13.78 -13.44
CA LEU A 228 -9.02 -14.96 -12.62
C LEU A 228 -8.08 -14.72 -11.43
N SER A 229 -7.91 -13.48 -10.96
CA SER A 229 -6.98 -13.21 -9.86
C SER A 229 -7.52 -13.62 -8.49
N GLY A 230 -6.62 -14.00 -7.57
CA GLY A 230 -6.95 -14.33 -6.19
C GLY A 230 -7.59 -13.16 -5.45
N ILE A 231 -7.14 -11.93 -5.72
CA ILE A 231 -7.75 -10.70 -5.21
C ILE A 231 -9.22 -10.57 -5.66
N ARG A 232 -9.52 -10.89 -6.93
CA ARG A 232 -10.91 -10.88 -7.41
C ARG A 232 -11.74 -11.92 -6.66
N MET A 233 -11.24 -13.14 -6.55
CA MET A 233 -11.92 -14.22 -5.81
C MET A 233 -12.15 -13.82 -4.35
N GLU A 234 -11.18 -13.17 -3.71
CA GLU A 234 -11.30 -12.67 -2.33
C GLU A 234 -12.50 -11.72 -2.19
N TYR A 235 -12.64 -10.76 -3.12
CA TYR A 235 -13.71 -9.77 -3.09
C TYR A 235 -15.08 -10.38 -3.45
N GLU A 236 -15.11 -11.37 -4.35
CA GLU A 236 -16.34 -12.12 -4.65
C GLU A 236 -16.80 -12.95 -3.43
N ILE A 237 -15.87 -13.56 -2.69
CA ILE A 237 -16.20 -14.28 -1.45
C ILE A 237 -16.71 -13.29 -0.38
N LEU A 238 -16.02 -12.16 -0.16
CA LEU A 238 -16.45 -11.12 0.79
C LEU A 238 -17.84 -10.58 0.45
N GLN A 239 -18.09 -10.30 -0.83
CA GLN A 239 -19.40 -9.90 -1.30
C GLN A 239 -20.45 -10.97 -1.00
N SER A 240 -20.17 -12.23 -1.32
CA SER A 240 -21.09 -13.32 -1.05
C SER A 240 -21.38 -13.46 0.45
N CYS A 241 -20.40 -13.20 1.33
CA CYS A 241 -20.62 -13.13 2.78
C CYS A 241 -21.56 -11.98 3.17
N LEU A 242 -21.42 -10.80 2.57
CA LEU A 242 -22.33 -9.66 2.81
C LEU A 242 -23.76 -9.99 2.35
N GLU A 243 -23.92 -10.66 1.21
CA GLU A 243 -25.22 -11.12 0.71
C GLU A 243 -25.88 -12.12 1.65
N ASP A 244 -25.13 -13.07 2.21
CA ASP A 244 -25.66 -14.00 3.23
C ASP A 244 -26.15 -13.25 4.47
N VAL A 245 -25.39 -12.24 4.93
CA VAL A 245 -25.77 -11.43 6.10
C VAL A 245 -27.01 -10.58 5.80
N ALA A 246 -27.16 -10.10 4.56
CA ALA A 246 -28.37 -9.42 4.12
C ALA A 246 -29.58 -10.37 4.05
N ALA A 247 -29.39 -11.62 3.59
CA ALA A 247 -30.44 -12.64 3.55
C ALA A 247 -30.93 -13.03 4.97
N LEU A 248 -30.08 -12.89 5.98
CA LEU A 248 -30.45 -13.03 7.39
C LEU A 248 -31.19 -11.81 7.97
N GLY A 249 -31.37 -10.74 7.21
CA GLY A 249 -32.02 -9.51 7.65
C GLY A 249 -31.18 -8.65 8.60
N LYS A 250 -29.87 -8.92 8.75
CA LYS A 250 -28.97 -8.12 9.61
C LYS A 250 -28.53 -6.80 8.95
N ILE A 251 -28.51 -6.76 7.63
CA ILE A 251 -28.28 -5.55 6.81
C ILE A 251 -29.23 -5.56 5.62
N THR A 252 -29.43 -4.41 4.98
CA THR A 252 -30.25 -4.34 3.76
C THR A 252 -29.42 -4.61 2.51
N LYS A 253 -30.05 -5.08 1.43
CA LYS A 253 -29.38 -5.27 0.14
C LYS A 253 -28.84 -3.95 -0.40
N GLU A 254 -29.58 -2.86 -0.22
CA GLU A 254 -29.18 -1.51 -0.62
C GLU A 254 -27.89 -1.07 0.11
N LYS A 255 -27.72 -1.49 1.37
CA LYS A 255 -26.50 -1.19 2.13
C LYS A 255 -25.29 -1.91 1.54
N VAL A 256 -25.45 -3.15 1.07
CA VAL A 256 -24.43 -3.90 0.33
C VAL A 256 -24.14 -3.23 -1.02
N ASP A 257 -25.18 -2.93 -1.81
CA ASP A 257 -25.03 -2.33 -3.15
C ASP A 257 -24.39 -0.92 -3.13
N SER A 258 -24.48 -0.21 -1.99
CA SER A 258 -23.84 1.09 -1.80
C SER A 258 -22.36 1.01 -1.42
N PHE A 259 -21.88 -0.16 -0.97
CA PHE A 259 -20.51 -0.34 -0.49
C PHE A 259 -19.55 -0.61 -1.63
N ASN A 260 -18.40 0.08 -1.63
CA ASN A 260 -17.39 -0.03 -2.67
C ASN A 260 -16.00 0.18 -2.06
N LEU A 261 -15.12 -0.81 -2.23
CA LEU A 261 -13.74 -0.76 -1.77
C LEU A 261 -12.95 0.29 -2.57
N PRO A 262 -12.19 1.18 -1.90
CA PRO A 262 -11.41 2.22 -2.56
C PRO A 262 -10.05 1.67 -3.02
N HIS A 263 -10.03 0.52 -3.70
CA HIS A 263 -8.79 -0.07 -4.19
C HIS A 263 -8.68 0.03 -5.72
N TYR A 264 -7.49 0.30 -6.21
CA TYR A 264 -7.13 0.14 -7.62
C TYR A 264 -5.81 -0.59 -7.77
N PHE A 265 -5.73 -1.45 -8.77
CA PHE A 265 -4.57 -2.28 -9.03
C PHE A 265 -4.10 -2.03 -10.45
N ALA A 266 -3.09 -1.18 -10.59
CA ALA A 266 -2.56 -0.79 -11.89
C ALA A 266 -1.71 -1.89 -12.52
N SER A 267 -1.71 -1.93 -13.85
CA SER A 267 -0.79 -2.76 -14.62
C SER A 267 0.61 -2.16 -14.70
N GLU A 268 1.57 -2.96 -15.16
CA GLU A 268 2.92 -2.47 -15.43
C GLU A 268 2.92 -1.33 -16.46
N SER A 269 2.14 -1.48 -17.53
CA SER A 269 2.05 -0.45 -18.57
C SER A 269 1.40 0.83 -18.07
N GLU A 270 0.37 0.75 -17.23
CA GLU A 270 -0.25 1.92 -16.60
C GLU A 270 0.76 2.64 -15.69
N LEU A 271 1.47 1.91 -14.83
CA LEU A 271 2.50 2.48 -13.94
C LEU A 271 3.59 3.19 -14.75
N LYS A 272 4.12 2.54 -15.79
CA LYS A 272 5.12 3.13 -16.69
C LYS A 272 4.60 4.42 -17.33
N ALA A 273 3.43 4.36 -17.96
CA ALA A 273 2.83 5.50 -18.64
C ALA A 273 2.62 6.69 -17.69
N LEU A 274 2.15 6.45 -16.47
CA LEU A 274 1.92 7.50 -15.48
C LEU A 274 3.22 8.14 -14.97
N ILE A 275 4.26 7.33 -14.72
CA ILE A 275 5.56 7.84 -14.27
C ILE A 275 6.24 8.65 -15.40
N GLU A 276 6.19 8.14 -16.64
CA GLU A 276 6.74 8.82 -17.81
C GLU A 276 5.99 10.13 -18.09
N ALA A 277 4.66 10.12 -18.03
CA ALA A 277 3.83 11.31 -18.21
C ALA A 277 4.07 12.37 -17.12
N ASN A 278 4.33 11.95 -15.88
CA ASN A 278 4.73 12.86 -14.81
C ASN A 278 6.07 13.55 -15.09
N GLY A 279 7.01 12.84 -15.73
CA GLY A 279 8.27 13.40 -16.20
C GLY A 279 9.32 13.71 -15.14
N SER A 280 8.99 13.69 -13.83
CA SER A 280 9.92 14.08 -12.75
C SER A 280 10.91 12.99 -12.35
N PHE A 281 10.62 11.73 -12.70
CA PHE A 281 11.39 10.56 -12.30
C PHE A 281 11.96 9.80 -13.50
N CYS A 282 13.14 9.24 -13.32
CA CYS A 282 13.65 8.14 -14.16
C CYS A 282 13.18 6.82 -13.56
N ILE A 283 12.72 5.91 -14.40
CA ILE A 283 12.45 4.53 -14.03
C ILE A 283 13.76 3.76 -14.14
N GLU A 284 14.37 3.42 -13.01
CA GLU A 284 15.62 2.63 -12.99
C GLU A 284 15.31 1.13 -13.02
N LYS A 285 14.23 0.71 -12.35
CA LYS A 285 13.76 -0.67 -12.36
C LYS A 285 12.25 -0.76 -12.23
N ILE A 286 11.66 -1.64 -13.04
CA ILE A 286 10.38 -2.27 -12.73
C ILE A 286 10.60 -3.78 -12.79
N ALA A 287 10.21 -4.47 -11.73
CA ALA A 287 10.29 -5.92 -11.63
C ALA A 287 8.96 -6.48 -11.17
N LYS A 288 8.50 -7.52 -11.87
CA LYS A 288 7.39 -8.35 -11.39
C LYS A 288 7.92 -9.23 -10.27
N MET A 289 7.28 -9.15 -9.12
CA MET A 289 7.59 -10.03 -8.02
C MET A 289 6.69 -11.25 -8.11
N ALA A 290 7.28 -12.43 -7.93
CA ALA A 290 6.48 -13.57 -7.54
C ALA A 290 5.81 -13.21 -6.21
N SER A 291 4.53 -13.56 -6.05
CA SER A 291 3.93 -13.55 -4.72
C SER A 291 4.85 -14.40 -3.84
N PRO A 292 5.31 -13.88 -2.68
CA PRO A 292 6.19 -14.65 -1.81
C PRO A 292 5.59 -16.03 -1.57
N SER A 293 6.42 -17.06 -1.68
CA SER A 293 5.99 -18.45 -1.66
C SER A 293 5.10 -18.74 -0.45
N GLY A 294 3.82 -18.94 -0.73
CA GLY A 294 2.81 -19.31 0.24
C GLY A 294 1.85 -18.18 0.62
N HIS A 295 0.76 -18.07 -0.14
CA HIS A 295 -0.49 -18.35 0.56
C HIS A 295 -0.37 -19.78 1.10
N LYS A 296 0.26 -19.93 2.28
CA LYS A 296 0.12 -21.19 3.01
C LYS A 296 -1.37 -21.44 3.09
N SER A 297 -1.77 -22.69 2.90
CA SER A 297 -3.13 -23.21 2.96
C SER A 297 -3.70 -23.07 4.38
N ASP A 298 -3.67 -21.85 4.91
CA ASP A 298 -4.16 -21.44 6.21
C ASP A 298 -5.29 -20.44 5.98
N PRO A 299 -6.51 -20.95 5.70
CA PRO A 299 -7.73 -20.15 5.66
C PRO A 299 -7.89 -19.20 6.85
N LYS A 300 -7.43 -19.61 8.03
CA LYS A 300 -7.55 -18.82 9.25
C LYS A 300 -6.59 -17.63 9.23
N GLY A 301 -5.31 -17.86 8.96
CA GLY A 301 -4.32 -16.80 8.80
C GLY A 301 -4.72 -15.79 7.72
N PHE A 302 -5.20 -16.27 6.57
CA PHE A 302 -5.68 -15.41 5.50
C PHE A 302 -6.92 -14.58 5.90
N THR A 303 -7.87 -15.18 6.60
CA THR A 303 -9.05 -14.48 7.14
C THR A 303 -8.63 -13.36 8.10
N LEU A 304 -7.72 -13.64 9.03
CA LEU A 304 -7.26 -12.66 10.01
C LEU A 304 -6.49 -11.51 9.35
N GLN A 305 -5.63 -11.80 8.39
CA GLN A 305 -4.96 -10.78 7.57
C GLN A 305 -5.98 -9.89 6.85
N THR A 306 -6.95 -10.49 6.17
CA THR A 306 -7.99 -9.75 5.45
C THR A 306 -8.80 -8.88 6.42
N LYS A 307 -9.13 -9.38 7.61
CA LYS A 307 -9.82 -8.63 8.67
C LYS A 307 -8.97 -7.48 9.19
N ALA A 308 -7.67 -7.67 9.38
CA ALA A 308 -6.77 -6.62 9.86
C ALA A 308 -6.60 -5.47 8.85
N VAL A 309 -6.75 -5.76 7.55
CA VAL A 309 -6.66 -4.78 6.45
C VAL A 309 -8.01 -4.10 6.17
N LEU A 310 -9.08 -4.88 5.99
CA LEU A 310 -10.38 -4.38 5.53
C LEU A 310 -11.40 -4.18 6.66
N GLY A 311 -11.15 -4.73 7.84
CA GLY A 311 -12.12 -4.75 8.94
C GLY A 311 -12.61 -3.35 9.33
N MET A 312 -11.72 -2.37 9.42
CA MET A 312 -12.09 -0.97 9.72
C MET A 312 -12.97 -0.35 8.62
N VAL A 313 -12.71 -0.66 7.34
CA VAL A 313 -13.52 -0.17 6.21
C VAL A 313 -14.94 -0.76 6.28
N PHE A 314 -15.04 -2.06 6.59
CA PHE A 314 -16.32 -2.72 6.77
C PHE A 314 -17.03 -2.23 8.03
N GLU A 315 -16.30 -1.97 9.12
CA GLU A 315 -16.86 -1.51 10.39
C GLU A 315 -17.49 -0.12 10.25
N GLU A 316 -16.84 0.80 9.55
CA GLU A 316 -17.37 2.16 9.31
C GLU A 316 -18.70 2.12 8.55
N HIS A 317 -18.85 1.22 7.57
CA HIS A 317 -20.06 1.16 6.75
C HIS A 317 -21.13 0.26 7.37
N PHE A 318 -20.77 -0.93 7.83
CA PHE A 318 -21.71 -1.97 8.26
C PHE A 318 -21.91 -2.06 9.78
N GLY A 319 -20.94 -1.63 10.58
CA GLY A 319 -20.90 -1.77 12.04
C GLY A 319 -20.18 -3.04 12.48
N ASN A 320 -19.57 -3.01 13.67
CA ASN A 320 -18.68 -4.07 14.17
C ASN A 320 -19.35 -5.46 14.26
N GLU A 321 -20.62 -5.53 14.68
CA GLU A 321 -21.34 -6.82 14.75
C GLU A 321 -21.47 -7.50 13.39
N VAL A 322 -21.61 -6.71 12.31
CA VAL A 322 -21.67 -7.24 10.95
C VAL A 322 -20.30 -7.70 10.49
N VAL A 323 -19.24 -6.97 10.84
CA VAL A 323 -17.85 -7.36 10.52
C VAL A 323 -17.51 -8.73 11.10
N GLU A 324 -17.83 -8.97 12.37
CA GLU A 324 -17.58 -10.27 13.00
C GLU A 324 -18.31 -11.41 12.29
N GLU A 325 -19.59 -11.19 11.92
CA GLU A 325 -20.36 -12.20 11.19
C GLU A 325 -19.84 -12.42 9.75
N VAL A 326 -19.45 -11.36 9.05
CA VAL A 326 -18.86 -11.43 7.70
C VAL A 326 -17.58 -12.24 7.73
N PHE A 327 -16.64 -11.93 8.64
CA PHE A 327 -15.36 -12.63 8.69
C PHE A 327 -15.47 -14.06 9.23
N ARG A 328 -16.46 -14.35 10.08
CA ARG A 328 -16.81 -15.73 10.44
C ARG A 328 -17.25 -16.54 9.22
N ARG A 329 -18.07 -15.96 8.34
CA ARG A 329 -18.52 -16.60 7.09
C ARG A 329 -17.40 -16.67 6.06
N PHE A 330 -16.56 -15.64 6.00
CA PHE A 330 -15.43 -15.57 5.10
C PHE A 330 -14.49 -16.75 5.33
N LEU A 331 -14.17 -17.05 6.60
CA LEU A 331 -13.39 -18.23 6.96
C LEU A 331 -14.01 -19.52 6.42
N VAL A 332 -15.32 -19.72 6.61
CA VAL A 332 -16.03 -20.92 6.12
C VAL A 332 -15.89 -21.04 4.61
N LYS A 333 -16.16 -19.97 3.86
CA LYS A 333 -16.09 -19.99 2.39
C LYS A 333 -14.66 -20.18 1.87
N VAL A 334 -13.66 -19.57 2.52
CA VAL A 334 -12.24 -19.78 2.18
C VAL A 334 -11.81 -21.22 2.45
N VAL A 335 -12.29 -21.85 3.52
CA VAL A 335 -12.07 -23.29 3.80
C VAL A 335 -12.72 -24.17 2.72
N GLU A 336 -13.91 -23.80 2.24
CA GLU A 336 -14.65 -24.53 1.21
C GLU A 336 -14.12 -24.33 -0.21
N SER A 337 -13.22 -23.35 -0.42
CA SER A 337 -12.61 -23.02 -1.73
C SER A 337 -11.09 -23.21 -1.72
N PRO A 338 -10.55 -24.43 -1.57
CA PRO A 338 -9.11 -24.66 -1.50
C PRO A 338 -8.35 -24.21 -2.77
N GLU A 339 -9.02 -24.16 -3.92
CA GLU A 339 -8.49 -23.64 -5.18
C GLU A 339 -8.09 -22.16 -5.10
N PHE A 340 -8.67 -21.39 -4.17
CA PHE A 340 -8.32 -20.00 -3.91
C PHE A 340 -6.83 -19.81 -3.64
N PHE A 341 -6.18 -20.82 -3.05
CA PHE A 341 -4.76 -20.78 -2.70
C PHE A 341 -3.83 -21.35 -3.77
N TYR A 342 -4.33 -21.65 -4.98
CA TYR A 342 -3.47 -22.09 -6.07
C TYR A 342 -2.61 -20.93 -6.59
N ASP A 343 -1.31 -21.17 -6.69
CA ASP A 343 -0.30 -20.15 -7.06
C ASP A 343 -0.67 -19.37 -8.32
N LYS A 344 -1.25 -20.03 -9.33
CA LYS A 344 -1.69 -19.43 -10.60
C LYS A 344 -2.62 -18.22 -10.44
N TYR A 345 -3.32 -18.08 -9.31
CA TYR A 345 -4.22 -16.96 -9.04
C TYR A 345 -3.53 -15.79 -8.34
N TRP A 346 -2.33 -16.01 -7.78
CA TRP A 346 -1.55 -15.02 -7.03
C TRP A 346 -0.25 -14.63 -7.71
N GLU A 347 0.08 -15.27 -8.83
CA GLU A 347 1.19 -14.89 -9.70
C GLU A 347 1.06 -13.44 -10.20
N HIS A 348 2.19 -12.73 -10.23
CA HIS A 348 2.32 -11.39 -10.83
C HIS A 348 1.41 -10.30 -10.22
N THR A 349 1.13 -10.40 -8.92
CA THR A 349 0.24 -9.46 -8.21
C THR A 349 0.97 -8.27 -7.58
N ILE A 350 2.31 -8.24 -7.65
CA ILE A 350 3.14 -7.22 -7.00
C ILE A 350 4.24 -6.74 -7.94
N TYR A 351 4.37 -5.43 -8.03
CA TYR A 351 5.45 -4.76 -8.74
C TYR A 351 6.40 -4.11 -7.77
N PHE A 352 7.70 -4.37 -7.93
CA PHE A 352 8.75 -3.54 -7.39
C PHE A 352 9.11 -2.46 -8.42
N VAL A 353 9.06 -1.19 -7.99
CA VAL A 353 9.39 -0.04 -8.82
C VAL A 353 10.48 0.78 -8.12
N PHE A 354 11.60 1.01 -8.79
CA PHE A 354 12.69 1.83 -8.30
C PHE A 354 12.86 3.05 -9.20
N LEU A 355 12.71 4.23 -8.61
CA LEU A 355 12.72 5.50 -9.30
C LEU A 355 13.85 6.39 -8.79
N LYS A 356 14.35 7.25 -9.67
CA LYS A 356 15.31 8.30 -9.34
C LYS A 356 14.75 9.66 -9.72
N ARG A 357 14.76 10.61 -8.79
CA ARG A 357 14.36 12.00 -9.03
C ARG A 357 15.35 12.62 -10.02
N LYS A 358 14.84 13.11 -11.16
CA LYS A 358 15.64 13.89 -12.11
C LYS A 358 16.11 15.19 -11.43
N GLY A 359 17.35 15.59 -11.64
CA GLY A 359 17.78 16.93 -11.23
C GLY A 359 17.06 18.00 -12.04
N VAL A 360 16.82 19.16 -11.44
CA VAL A 360 16.50 20.37 -12.23
C VAL A 360 17.81 20.80 -12.92
N ASN A 361 17.86 20.71 -14.24
CA ASN A 361 18.99 21.24 -15.04
C ASN A 361 19.14 22.74 -14.86
#